data_AF-A0A966YGD9-F1
#
_entry.id   AF-A0A966YGD9-F1
#
_cell.length_a   1.000
_cell.length_b   1.000
_cell.length_c   1.000
_cell.angle_alpha   90.00
_cell.angle_beta   90.00
_cell.angle_gamma   90.00
#
_symmetry.space_group_name_H-M   'P 1'
#
loop_
_entity.id
_entity.type
_entity.pdbx_description
1 polymer ?
#
loop_
_entity_poly.entity_id
_entity_poly.type
_entity_poly.pdbx_seq_one_letter_code
_entity_poly.pdbx_strand_id
1 'polypeptide(L)' 'MPSIASFRGLRYDPAHVGAIAQVIAPPADAIDSMLQTQLYEQHPANVVRLELNREEPGDGQQNNSYTRAAKFLKAWRD' A
#
# COMPACT_ATOMS: atom_id res chain seq x y z
N MET A 1 -28.72 20.29 5.22
CA MET A 1 -27.94 20.42 3.97
C MET A 1 -26.61 19.69 4.16
N PRO A 2 -26.16 18.85 3.21
CA PRO A 2 -24.84 18.23 3.31
C PRO A 2 -23.72 19.26 3.11
N SER A 3 -22.60 19.08 3.80
CA SER A 3 -21.36 19.82 3.55
C SER A 3 -20.55 19.09 2.48
N ILE A 4 -20.13 19.80 1.42
CA ILE A 4 -19.36 19.23 0.31
C ILE A 4 -18.00 19.92 0.26
N ALA A 5 -16.93 19.14 0.23
CA ALA A 5 -15.55 19.63 0.10
C ALA A 5 -14.75 18.77 -0.88
N SER A 6 -13.78 19.38 -1.58
CA SER A 6 -12.85 18.67 -2.44
C SER A 6 -11.87 17.81 -1.62
N PHE A 7 -11.58 16.60 -2.07
CA PHE A 7 -10.48 15.79 -1.52
C PHE A 7 -9.21 15.97 -2.36
N ARG A 8 -8.05 15.97 -1.69
CA ARG A 8 -6.75 15.91 -2.37
C ARG A 8 -6.35 14.44 -2.53
N GLY A 9 -6.63 13.88 -3.70
CA GLY A 9 -6.24 12.51 -4.03
C GLY A 9 -4.73 12.39 -4.25
N LEU A 10 -4.18 11.21 -3.94
CA LEU A 10 -2.82 10.83 -4.31
C LEU A 10 -2.86 9.99 -5.58
N ARG A 11 -1.82 10.12 -6.41
CA ARG A 11 -1.61 9.30 -7.60
C ARG A 11 -0.15 8.85 -7.62
N TYR A 12 0.10 7.68 -8.20
CA TYR A 12 1.47 7.28 -8.53
C TYR A 12 2.07 8.24 -9.56
N ASP A 13 3.36 8.51 -9.41
CA ASP A 13 4.17 9.18 -10.42
C ASP A 13 4.75 8.15 -11.40
N PRO A 14 4.29 8.09 -12.66
CA PRO A 14 4.78 7.12 -13.64
C PRO A 14 6.28 7.27 -13.94
N ALA A 15 6.87 8.44 -13.72
CA ALA A 15 8.31 8.64 -13.89
C ALA A 15 9.12 7.88 -12.82
N HIS A 16 8.52 7.64 -11.65
CA HIS A 16 9.16 6.93 -10.55
C HIS A 16 8.83 5.44 -10.53
N VAL A 17 7.57 5.06 -10.81
CA VAL A 17 7.11 3.67 -10.71
C VAL A 17 7.09 2.92 -12.04
N GLY A 18 7.29 3.61 -13.16
CA GLY A 18 7.16 3.03 -14.49
C GLY A 18 5.74 2.55 -14.77
N ALA A 19 5.60 1.26 -15.09
CA ALA A 19 4.31 0.69 -15.47
C ALA A 19 3.39 0.52 -14.24
N ILE A 20 2.24 1.18 -14.25
CA ILE A 20 1.24 1.11 -13.15
C ILE A 20 0.83 -0.32 -12.79
N ALA A 21 0.78 -1.23 -13.77
CA ALA A 21 0.48 -2.65 -13.55
C ALA A 21 1.46 -3.33 -12.56
N GLN A 22 2.65 -2.76 -12.33
CA GLN A 22 3.63 -3.26 -11.38
C GLN A 22 3.35 -2.86 -9.93
N VAL A 23 2.56 -1.80 -9.72
CA VAL A 23 2.34 -1.20 -8.40
C VAL A 23 0.90 -1.30 -7.88
N ILE A 24 0.01 -1.94 -8.63
CA ILE A 24 -1.36 -2.21 -8.19
C ILE A 24 -1.51 -3.65 -7.69
N ALA A 25 -2.60 -3.92 -6.98
CA ALA A 25 -2.98 -5.23 -6.49
C ALA A 25 -4.47 -5.47 -6.77
N PRO A 26 -4.93 -6.74 -6.81
CA PRO A 26 -6.35 -7.08 -6.71
C PRO A 26 -6.93 -6.61 -5.36
N PRO A 27 -8.27 -6.60 -5.20
CA PRO A 27 -8.90 -6.38 -3.91
C PRO A 27 -8.37 -7.35 -2.83
N ALA A 28 -8.21 -6.87 -1.59
CA ALA A 28 -7.61 -7.64 -0.50
C ALA A 28 -8.24 -9.02 -0.23
N ASP A 29 -9.55 -9.20 -0.45
CA ASP A 29 -10.26 -10.47 -0.28
C ASP A 29 -9.92 -11.53 -1.34
N ALA A 30 -9.27 -11.12 -2.44
CA ALA A 30 -8.74 -11.99 -3.48
C ALA A 30 -7.23 -12.30 -3.34
N ILE A 31 -6.56 -11.78 -2.31
CA ILE A 31 -5.12 -11.95 -2.11
C ILE A 31 -4.85 -13.02 -1.05
N ASP A 32 -4.27 -14.15 -1.47
CA ASP A 32 -3.70 -15.13 -0.56
C ASP A 32 -2.25 -14.79 -0.16
N SER A 33 -1.66 -15.57 0.75
CA SER A 33 -0.30 -15.31 1.25
C SER A 33 0.79 -15.44 0.19
N MET A 34 0.58 -16.31 -0.81
CA MET A 34 1.52 -16.48 -1.92
C MET A 34 1.49 -15.28 -2.86
N LEU A 35 0.29 -14.82 -3.23
CA LEU A 35 0.10 -13.64 -4.06
C LEU A 35 0.57 -12.36 -3.33
N GLN A 36 0.28 -12.23 -2.03
CA GLN A 36 0.83 -11.14 -1.23
C GLN A 36 2.36 -11.14 -1.28
N THR A 37 2.97 -12.34 -1.26
CA THR A 37 4.42 -12.46 -1.34
C THR A 37 4.95 -11.95 -2.67
N GLN A 38 4.35 -12.41 -3.77
CA GLN A 38 4.69 -12.01 -5.13
C GLN A 38 4.52 -10.50 -5.36
N LEU A 39 3.40 -9.91 -4.92
CA LEU A 39 3.13 -8.47 -5.07
C LEU A 39 4.16 -7.60 -4.35
N TYR A 40 4.63 -8.05 -3.18
CA TYR A 40 5.69 -7.40 -2.42
C TYR A 40 7.05 -7.42 -3.14
N GLU A 41 7.35 -8.51 -3.84
CA GLU A 41 8.57 -8.71 -4.62
C GLU A 41 8.51 -8.00 -5.97
N GLN A 42 7.31 -7.86 -6.54
CA GLN A 42 7.06 -7.25 -7.83
C GLN A 42 7.50 -5.79 -7.91
N HIS A 43 7.18 -4.99 -6.88
CA HIS A 43 7.63 -3.59 -6.83
C HIS A 43 7.67 -3.03 -5.39
N PRO A 44 8.69 -2.24 -5.01
CA PRO A 44 8.77 -1.62 -3.68
C PRO A 44 7.62 -0.65 -3.36
N ALA A 45 6.99 -0.09 -4.38
CA ALA A 45 5.83 0.80 -4.28
C ALA A 45 4.46 0.11 -4.51
N ASN A 46 4.40 -1.22 -4.53
CA ASN A 46 3.14 -1.93 -4.74
C ASN A 46 2.13 -1.63 -3.61
N VAL A 47 0.89 -1.30 -3.98
CA VAL A 47 -0.19 -0.87 -3.09
C VAL A 47 -0.56 -1.90 -2.03
N VAL A 48 -0.20 -3.17 -2.22
CA VAL A 48 -0.34 -4.22 -1.18
C VAL A 48 0.33 -3.82 0.13
N ARG A 49 1.37 -2.97 0.10
CA ARG A 49 2.05 -2.43 1.30
C ARG A 49 1.18 -1.46 2.11
N LEU A 50 0.11 -0.94 1.51
CA LEU A 50 -0.86 -0.06 2.15
C LEU A 50 -2.17 -0.79 2.45
N GLU A 51 -2.66 -1.61 1.51
CA GLU A 51 -3.97 -2.26 1.60
C GLU A 51 -3.93 -3.56 2.43
N LEU A 52 -2.92 -4.40 2.23
CA LEU A 52 -2.78 -5.69 2.89
C LEU A 52 -1.32 -5.94 3.26
N ASN A 53 -0.85 -5.18 4.26
CA ASN A 53 0.53 -5.27 4.69
C ASN A 53 0.82 -6.65 5.35
N ARG A 54 2.05 -7.18 5.20
CA ARG A 54 2.42 -8.47 5.78
C ARG A 54 2.44 -8.37 7.31
N GLU A 55 2.03 -9.46 7.97
CA GLU A 55 2.32 -9.62 9.38
C GLU A 55 3.80 -9.94 9.56
N GLU A 56 4.43 -9.33 10.56
CA GLU A 56 5.84 -9.59 10.88
C GLU A 56 6.00 -10.07 12.32
N PRO A 57 7.00 -10.92 12.61
CA PRO A 57 7.36 -11.24 13.98
C PRO A 57 7.60 -9.97 14.80
N GLY A 58 6.89 -9.84 15.92
CA GLY A 58 6.96 -8.65 16.78
C GLY A 58 5.85 -7.62 16.55
N ASP A 59 4.89 -7.91 15.65
CA ASP A 59 3.67 -7.11 15.55
C ASP A 59 2.88 -7.12 16.88
N GLY A 60 2.38 -5.96 17.27
CA GLY A 60 1.68 -5.72 18.52
C GLY A 60 0.93 -4.38 18.50
N GLN A 61 0.53 -3.89 19.67
CA GLN A 61 -0.33 -2.68 19.74
C GLN A 61 0.34 -1.42 19.17
N GLN A 62 1.66 -1.27 19.34
CA GLN A 62 2.37 -0.03 18.96
C GLN A 62 3.12 -0.13 17.63
N ASN A 63 3.38 -1.35 17.14
CA ASN A 63 4.08 -1.59 15.89
C ASN A 63 3.39 -2.77 15.21
N ASN A 64 2.75 -2.52 14.07
CA ASN A 64 1.96 -3.50 13.32
C ASN A 64 1.84 -3.08 11.84
N SER A 65 1.15 -3.91 11.06
CA SER A 65 0.78 -3.70 9.65
C SER A 65 0.32 -2.27 9.33
N TYR A 66 -0.56 -1.68 10.13
CA TYR A 66 -1.07 -0.32 9.90
C TYR A 66 -0.01 0.75 10.12
N THR A 67 0.78 0.64 11.19
CA THR A 67 1.89 1.58 11.43
C THR A 67 2.97 1.47 10.36
N ARG A 68 3.17 0.27 9.79
CA ARG A 68 4.10 0.03 8.68
C ARG A 68 3.57 0.63 7.38
N ALA A 69 2.28 0.46 7.09
CA ALA A 69 1.61 1.11 5.96
C ALA A 69 1.74 2.64 6.03
N ALA A 70 1.55 3.24 7.21
CA ALA A 70 1.73 4.68 7.41
C ALA A 70 3.18 5.14 7.12
N LYS A 71 4.18 4.35 7.52
CA LYS A 71 5.60 4.61 7.19
C LYS A 71 5.87 4.54 5.69
N PHE A 72 5.34 3.53 4.99
CA PHE A 72 5.45 3.43 3.53
C PHE A 72 4.81 4.64 2.83
N LEU A 73 3.57 4.98 3.19
CA LEU A 73 2.87 6.11 2.59
C LEU A 73 3.61 7.44 2.82
N LYS A 74 4.21 7.63 4.01
CA LYS A 74 5.04 8.80 4.29
C LYS A 74 6.26 8.81 3.36
N ALA A 75 7.01 7.71 3.31
CA ALA A 75 8.22 7.60 2.49
C ALA A 75 7.96 7.76 0.98
N TRP A 76 6.79 7.39 0.47
CA TRP A 76 6.44 7.57 -0.95
C TRP A 76 6.05 9.01 -1.32
N ARG A 77 5.79 9.87 -0.33
CA ARG A 77 5.36 11.26 -0.52
C ARG A 77 6.46 12.28 -0.32
N ASP A 78 7.57 11.87 0.29
CA ASP A 78 8.77 12.65 0.51
C ASP A 78 9.68 12.58 -0.72
#